data_AF-A0A6L4Y5Y3-F1
#
_entry.id   AF-A0A6L4Y5Y3-F1
#
_cell.length_a   1.000
_cell.length_b   1.000
_cell.length_c   1.000
_cell.angle_alpha   90.00
_cell.angle_beta   90.00
_cell.angle_gamma   90.00
#
_symmetry.space_group_name_H-M   'P 1'
#
loop_
_entity.id
_entity.type
_entity.pdbx_description
1 polymer ?
#
loop_
_entity_poly.entity_id
_entity_poly.type
_entity_poly.pdbx_seq_one_letter_code
_entity_poly.pdbx_strand_id
1 'polypeptide(L)'
;MLKPQKELSHIDRQPLGDIASTLITLIAGNTDVDFVYRHQHNDGVFILDTRDIKKEIEDVPINHPDILLFIRQHIAEGLKEIKAEV
;
A
#
# COMPACT_ATOMS: atom_id res chain seq x y z
N MET A 1 -29.45 -3.43 23.14
CA MET A 1 -29.48 -4.63 22.26
C MET A 1 -28.57 -4.35 21.07
N LEU A 2 -27.28 -4.66 21.22
CA LEU A 2 -26.28 -4.48 20.17
C LEU A 2 -26.42 -5.64 19.19
N LYS A 3 -26.73 -5.34 17.92
CA LYS A 3 -26.75 -6.36 16.86
C LYS A 3 -25.30 -6.65 16.46
N PRO A 4 -24.86 -7.91 16.42
CA PRO A 4 -23.58 -8.26 15.82
C PRO A 4 -23.67 -8.02 14.30
N GLN A 5 -22.81 -7.13 13.78
CA GLN A 5 -22.67 -6.91 12.35
C GLN A 5 -21.94 -8.13 11.78
N LYS A 6 -22.72 -9.04 11.17
CA LYS A 6 -22.26 -10.29 10.60
C LYS A 6 -21.31 -9.99 9.41
N GLU A 7 -20.09 -10.48 9.54
CA GLU A 7 -19.08 -10.58 8.49
C GLU A 7 -19.69 -11.20 7.22
N LEU A 8 -19.93 -10.37 6.21
CA LEU A 8 -20.12 -10.85 4.85
C LEU A 8 -18.74 -10.85 4.21
N SER A 9 -18.06 -12.00 4.35
CA SER A 9 -17.09 -12.47 3.37
C SER A 9 -17.76 -12.37 1.99
N HIS A 10 -17.53 -11.24 1.31
CA HIS A 10 -17.88 -11.12 -0.10
C HIS A 10 -16.82 -11.90 -0.86
N ILE A 11 -17.23 -13.01 -1.45
CA ILE A 11 -16.53 -13.78 -2.49
C ILE A 11 -16.49 -12.96 -3.81
N ASP A 12 -16.43 -11.63 -3.72
CA ASP A 12 -16.62 -10.68 -4.82
C ASP A 12 -15.55 -9.59 -4.82
N ARG A 13 -14.40 -9.89 -4.21
CA ARG A 13 -13.15 -9.19 -4.52
C ARG A 13 -12.38 -10.10 -5.46
N GLN A 14 -12.34 -9.76 -6.75
CA GLN A 14 -11.27 -10.26 -7.62
C GLN A 14 -9.95 -10.09 -6.86
N PRO A 15 -9.03 -11.06 -6.89
CA PRO A 15 -7.70 -10.82 -6.34
C PRO A 15 -7.20 -9.53 -6.97
N LEU A 16 -6.87 -8.53 -6.14
CA LEU A 16 -6.54 -7.16 -6.54
C LEU A 16 -5.28 -7.07 -7.44
N GLY A 17 -4.74 -8.21 -7.85
CA GLY A 17 -3.46 -8.35 -8.50
C GLY A 17 -2.31 -8.04 -7.54
N ASP A 18 -1.11 -8.02 -8.08
CA ASP A 18 0.07 -7.53 -7.36
C ASP A 18 0.02 -5.98 -7.31
N ILE A 19 -0.78 -5.46 -6.37
CA ILE A 19 -0.93 -4.01 -6.16
C ILE A 19 0.39 -3.36 -5.77
N ALA A 20 1.25 -4.08 -5.04
CA ALA A 20 2.59 -3.62 -4.69
C ALA A 20 3.41 -3.38 -5.97
N SER A 21 3.45 -4.34 -6.89
CA SER A 21 4.13 -4.15 -8.18
C SER A 21 3.52 -3.01 -8.98
N THR A 22 2.20 -2.87 -9.00
CA THR A 22 1.53 -1.77 -9.72
C THR A 22 1.94 -0.40 -9.18
N LEU A 23 1.90 -0.22 -7.85
CA LEU A 23 2.32 1.01 -7.19
C LEU A 23 3.81 1.29 -7.43
N ILE A 24 4.67 0.28 -7.34
CA ILE A 24 6.10 0.41 -7.63
C ILE A 24 6.34 0.86 -9.07
N THR A 25 5.65 0.28 -10.06
CA THR A 25 5.77 0.70 -11.46
C THR A 25 5.35 2.16 -11.64
N LEU A 26 4.25 2.59 -11.01
CA LEU A 26 3.78 3.97 -11.08
C LEU A 26 4.77 4.95 -10.46
N ILE A 27 5.28 4.65 -9.25
CA ILE A 27 6.25 5.49 -8.53
C ILE A 27 7.58 5.57 -9.30
N ALA A 28 8.09 4.44 -9.78
CA ALA A 28 9.36 4.38 -10.50
C ALA A 28 9.30 5.15 -11.83
N GLY A 29 8.17 5.12 -12.52
CA GLY A 29 7.97 5.81 -13.80
C GLY A 29 7.57 7.28 -13.70
N ASN A 30 7.15 7.76 -12.52
CA ASN A 30 6.58 9.10 -12.36
C ASN A 30 7.09 9.76 -11.06
N THR A 31 8.40 10.03 -10.96
CA THR A 31 9.04 10.56 -9.74
C THR A 31 8.50 11.91 -9.27
N ASP A 32 8.01 12.73 -10.22
CA ASP A 32 7.47 14.07 -9.95
C ASP A 32 6.02 14.03 -9.44
N VAL A 33 5.37 12.86 -9.51
CA VAL A 33 4.01 12.67 -9.01
C VAL A 33 4.08 12.16 -7.58
N ASP A 34 3.23 12.75 -6.73
CA ASP A 34 3.02 12.27 -5.37
C ASP A 34 1.85 11.29 -5.34
N PHE A 35 2.09 10.10 -4.78
CA PHE A 35 1.10 9.05 -4.66
C PHE A 35 0.66 8.91 -3.20
N VAL A 36 -0.66 8.89 -3.00
CA VAL A 36 -1.29 8.50 -1.75
C VAL A 36 -2.13 7.27 -2.02
N TYR A 37 -1.75 6.14 -1.43
CA TYR A 37 -2.49 4.90 -1.49
C TYR A 37 -3.07 4.58 -0.11
N ARG A 38 -4.39 4.35 -0.06
CA ARG A 38 -5.09 3.94 1.16
C ARG A 38 -5.81 2.62 0.92
N HIS A 39 -5.43 1.59 1.67
CA HIS A 39 -6.12 0.31 1.71
C HIS A 39 -6.88 0.16 3.01
N GLN A 40 -8.10 -0.36 2.95
CA GLN A 40 -8.89 -0.69 4.13
C GLN A 40 -9.42 -2.13 4.05
N HIS A 41 -9.15 -2.90 5.11
CA HIS A 41 -9.65 -4.27 5.28
C HIS A 41 -10.16 -4.42 6.72
N ASN A 42 -11.45 -4.73 6.86
CA ASN A 42 -12.16 -4.69 8.15
C ASN A 42 -11.92 -3.33 8.87
N ASP A 43 -11.42 -3.38 10.10
CA ASP A 43 -11.06 -2.22 10.92
C ASP A 43 -9.61 -1.74 10.72
N GLY A 44 -8.81 -2.45 9.91
CA GLY A 44 -7.44 -2.10 9.60
C GLY A 44 -7.32 -1.16 8.41
N VAL A 45 -6.44 -0.16 8.52
CA VAL A 45 -6.13 0.80 7.44
C VAL A 45 -4.62 0.87 7.24
N PHE A 46 -4.19 0.66 6.00
CA PHE A 46 -2.82 0.92 5.55
C PHE A 46 -2.80 2.17 4.67
N ILE A 47 -1.82 3.05 4.89
CA ILE A 47 -1.63 4.26 4.10
C ILE A 47 -0.16 4.35 3.69
N LEU A 48 0.07 4.51 2.39
CA LEU A 48 1.35 4.89 1.81
C LEU A 48 1.23 6.31 1.26
N ASP A 49 2.11 7.21 1.69
CA ASP A 49 2.26 8.55 1.15
C ASP A 49 3.71 8.76 0.71
N THR A 50 3.95 8.90 -0.59
CA THR A 50 5.32 9.07 -1.11
C THR A 50 5.98 10.36 -0.64
N ARG A 51 5.20 11.37 -0.23
CA ARG A 51 5.74 12.63 0.29
C ARG A 51 6.42 12.43 1.64
N ASP A 52 5.96 11.49 2.44
CA ASP A 52 6.60 11.18 3.72
C ASP A 52 7.92 10.45 3.48
N ILE A 53 7.96 9.51 2.54
CA ILE A 53 9.21 8.84 2.13
C ILE A 53 10.22 9.86 1.56
N LYS A 54 9.77 10.78 0.70
CA LYS A 54 10.64 11.84 0.12
C LYS A 54 11.30 12.72 1.19
N LYS A 55 10.66 12.93 2.34
CA LYS A 55 11.24 13.71 3.45
C LYS A 55 12.35 12.95 4.17
N GLU A 56 12.26 11.62 4.23
CA GLU A 56 13.23 10.76 4.94
C GLU A 56 14.47 10.43 4.10
N ILE A 57 14.34 10.40 2.77
CA ILE A 57 15.42 9.97 1.86
C ILE A 57 16.32 11.12 1.36
N GLU A 58 16.06 12.35 1.83
CA GLU A 58 16.80 13.58 1.49
C GLU A 58 17.09 13.70 -0.04
N ASP A 59 18.37 13.61 -0.45
CA ASP A 59 18.82 13.76 -1.83
C ASP A 59 18.78 12.45 -2.65
N VAL A 60 18.35 11.33 -2.05
CA VAL A 60 18.25 10.06 -2.77
C VAL A 60 16.96 10.04 -3.61
N PRO A 61 17.04 9.77 -4.92
CA PRO A 61 15.84 9.68 -5.75
C PRO A 61 14.88 8.58 -5.27
N ILE A 62 13.58 8.87 -5.24
CA ILE A 62 12.57 7.88 -4.81
C ILE A 62 12.52 6.62 -5.69
N ASN A 63 12.97 6.72 -6.94
CA ASN A 63 13.08 5.58 -7.86
C ASN A 63 14.41 4.82 -7.75
N HIS A 64 15.27 5.16 -6.79
CA HIS A 64 16.48 4.38 -6.52
C HIS A 64 16.10 2.94 -6.15
N PRO A 65 16.80 1.90 -6.65
CA PRO A 65 16.41 0.50 -6.46
C PRO A 65 16.16 0.10 -5.00
N ASP A 66 17.00 0.56 -4.08
CA ASP A 66 16.86 0.27 -2.65
C ASP A 66 15.60 0.92 -2.04
N ILE A 67 15.25 2.12 -2.50
CA ILE A 67 14.03 2.81 -2.05
C ILE A 67 12.79 2.12 -2.62
N LEU A 68 12.82 1.69 -3.88
CA LEU A 68 11.74 0.90 -4.47
C LEU A 68 11.57 -0.46 -3.79
N LEU A 69 12.66 -1.10 -3.39
CA LEU A 69 12.63 -2.34 -2.62
C LEU A 69 12.00 -2.10 -1.23
N PHE A 70 12.42 -1.04 -0.55
CA PHE A 70 11.84 -0.63 0.72
C PHE A 70 10.33 -0.37 0.61
N ILE A 71 9.89 0.44 -0.37
CA ILE A 71 8.48 0.75 -0.58
C ILE A 71 7.67 -0.53 -0.84
N ARG A 72 8.22 -1.46 -1.63
CA ARG A 72 7.57 -2.74 -1.92
C ARG A 72 7.37 -3.56 -0.64
N GLN A 73 8.41 -3.67 0.19
CA GLN A 73 8.35 -4.39 1.45
C GLN A 73 7.36 -3.73 2.40
N HIS A 74 7.40 -2.41 2.51
CA HIS A 74 6.50 -1.64 3.36
C HIS A 74 5.03 -1.83 2.97
N ILE A 75 4.70 -1.84 1.67
CA ILE A 75 3.34 -2.15 1.19
C ILE A 75 2.95 -3.58 1.58
N ALA A 76 3.82 -4.56 1.33
CA ALA A 76 3.52 -5.97 1.62
C ALA A 76 3.30 -6.21 3.12
N GLU A 77 4.13 -5.60 3.97
CA GLU A 77 4.01 -5.66 5.43
C GLU A 77 2.72 -4.99 5.92
N GLY A 78 2.44 -3.77 5.47
CA GLY A 78 1.24 -3.03 5.88
C GLY A 78 -0.08 -3.70 5.45
N LEU A 79 -0.12 -4.29 4.26
CA LEU A 79 -1.27 -5.09 3.81
C LEU A 79 -1.45 -6.36 4.64
N LYS A 80 -0.34 -7.04 4.98
CA LYS A 80 -0.35 -8.21 5.85
C LYS A 80 -0.83 -7.88 7.27
N GLU A 81 -0.44 -6.74 7.82
CA GLU A 81 -0.86 -6.26 9.15
C GLU A 81 -2.38 -6.09 9.24
N ILE A 82 -3.01 -5.53 8.20
CA ILE A 82 -4.46 -5.36 8.14
C ILE A 82 -5.20 -6.61 7.68
N LYS A 83 -4.50 -7.73 7.49
CA LYS A 83 -5.04 -9.01 6.98
C LYS A 83 -5.73 -8.85 5.62
N ALA A 84 -5.33 -7.85 4.83
CA ALA A 84 -5.66 -7.81 3.42
C ALA A 84 -4.87 -8.94 2.77
N GLU A 85 -5.55 -10.06 2.50
CA GLU A 85 -4.99 -11.30 1.97
C GLU A 85 -3.86 -11.04 0.94
N VAL A 86 -2.73 -11.72 1.16
CA VAL A 86 -1.66 -11.94 0.17
C VAL A 86 -1.62 -13.43 -0.14
#